data_AF-A0A0L8H6Y4-F1
#
_entry.id   AF-A0A0L8H6Y4-F1
#
_cell.length_a   1.000
_cell.length_b   1.000
_cell.length_c   1.000
_cell.angle_alpha   90.00
_cell.angle_beta   90.00
_cell.angle_gamma   90.00
#
_symmetry.space_group_name_H-M   'P 1'
#
loop_
_entity.id
_entity.type
_entity.pdbx_description
1 polymer ?
#
loop_
_entity_poly.entity_id
_entity_poly.type
_entity_poly.pdbx_seq_one_letter_code
_entity_poly.pdbx_strand_id
1 'polypeptide(L)'
;KVANTEVLKQAALPSVTTILCKRKRRHLGYVKQIDDSRICKQLLYVELVQASRPRWRLKLIFKGTSEDRAAWKTSGVNKGVKQLEEENILVLETKRQRKKDNPALPCSTFLAYRFCSKTCSSDIGRISHERSCRKSKNNRKMLVKRYQLK
;
A
#
# COMPACT_ATOMS: atom_id res chain seq x y z
N LYS A 1 5.52 18.94 -8.27
CA LYS A 1 4.64 17.88 -7.71
C LYS A 1 4.76 17.90 -6.19
N VAL A 2 3.69 18.24 -5.47
CA VAL A 2 3.68 18.25 -3.99
C VAL A 2 3.61 16.82 -3.46
N ALA A 3 4.30 16.54 -2.35
CA ALA A 3 4.32 15.25 -1.71
C ALA A 3 3.04 15.01 -0.89
N ASN A 4 2.47 13.79 -0.89
CA ASN A 4 1.37 13.45 0.02
C ASN A 4 1.73 13.71 1.50
N THR A 5 2.98 13.46 1.91
CA THR A 5 3.46 13.77 3.27
C THR A 5 3.44 15.27 3.57
N GLU A 6 3.71 16.10 2.57
CA GLU A 6 3.69 17.57 2.69
C GLU A 6 2.26 18.10 2.76
N VAL A 7 1.35 17.56 1.93
CA VAL A 7 -0.09 17.89 2.00
C VAL A 7 -0.65 17.59 3.39
N LEU A 8 -0.29 16.44 3.97
CA LEU A 8 -0.71 16.07 5.32
C LEU A 8 -0.12 16.99 6.40
N LYS A 9 1.16 17.36 6.28
CA LYS A 9 1.81 18.34 7.18
C LYS A 9 1.12 19.70 7.11
N GLN A 10 0.84 20.22 5.91
CA GLN A 10 0.16 21.50 5.70
C GLN A 10 -1.27 21.51 6.27
N ALA A 11 -2.00 20.40 6.13
CA ALA A 11 -3.34 20.26 6.69
C ALA A 11 -3.36 19.95 8.19
N ALA A 12 -2.19 19.81 8.84
CA ALA A 12 -2.05 19.32 10.21
C ALA A 12 -2.78 17.99 10.46
N LEU A 13 -2.84 17.13 9.44
CA LEU A 13 -3.52 15.83 9.50
C LEU A 13 -2.51 14.69 9.63
N PRO A 14 -2.75 13.72 10.53
CA PRO A 14 -1.95 12.50 10.56
C PRO A 14 -2.29 11.58 9.39
N SER A 15 -1.32 10.76 9.00
CA SER A 15 -1.54 9.66 8.05
C SER A 15 -2.66 8.71 8.52
N VAL A 16 -3.35 8.08 7.56
CA VAL A 16 -4.35 7.04 7.81
C VAL A 16 -3.78 5.90 8.65
N THR A 17 -2.52 5.52 8.43
CA THR A 17 -1.84 4.48 9.22
C THR A 17 -1.77 4.85 10.70
N THR A 18 -1.51 6.12 10.98
CA THR A 18 -1.37 6.69 12.33
C THR A 18 -2.72 6.83 13.01
N ILE A 19 -3.76 7.21 12.27
CA ILE A 19 -5.15 7.19 12.75
C ILE A 19 -5.56 5.76 13.16
N LEU A 20 -5.29 4.78 12.29
CA LEU A 20 -5.63 3.37 12.56
C LEU A 20 -4.85 2.82 13.76
N CYS A 21 -3.55 3.11 13.85
CA CYS A 21 -2.72 2.68 14.98
C CYS A 21 -3.18 3.30 16.30
N LYS A 22 -3.54 4.59 16.31
CA LYS A 22 -4.09 5.28 17.48
C LYS A 22 -5.39 4.64 17.94
N ARG A 23 -6.32 4.33 17.02
CA ARG A 23 -7.58 3.64 17.33
C ARG A 23 -7.34 2.25 17.91
N LYS A 24 -6.46 1.44 17.29
CA LYS A 24 -6.11 0.10 17.78
C LYS A 24 -5.51 0.14 19.19
N ARG A 25 -4.56 1.05 19.44
CA ARG A 25 -3.97 1.23 20.79
C ARG A 25 -5.01 1.66 21.82
N ARG A 26 -5.93 2.58 21.49
CA ARG A 26 -7.03 2.96 22.40
C ARG A 26 -7.94 1.77 22.73
N HIS A 27 -8.30 0.98 21.72
CA HIS A 27 -9.13 -0.21 21.91
C HIS A 27 -8.42 -1.24 22.80
N LEU A 28 -7.13 -1.51 22.58
CA LEU A 28 -6.36 -2.41 23.44
C LEU A 28 -6.27 -1.92 24.89
N GLY A 29 -6.07 -0.62 25.09
CA GLY A 29 -6.11 -0.03 26.43
C GLY A 29 -7.46 -0.21 27.11
N TYR A 30 -8.55 -0.06 26.35
CA TYR A 30 -9.89 -0.36 26.85
C TYR A 30 -10.02 -1.84 27.23
N VAL A 31 -9.68 -2.77 26.33
CA VAL A 31 -9.81 -4.22 26.59
C VAL A 31 -8.97 -4.67 27.80
N LYS A 32 -7.76 -4.11 28.01
CA LYS A 32 -6.95 -4.40 29.19
C LYS A 32 -7.67 -4.04 30.51
N GLN A 33 -8.47 -2.98 30.50
CA GLN A 33 -9.20 -2.47 31.68
C GLN A 33 -10.54 -3.18 31.91
N ILE A 34 -10.99 -3.99 30.95
CA ILE A 34 -12.18 -4.81 31.14
C ILE A 34 -11.87 -5.88 32.20
N ASP A 35 -12.89 -6.31 32.94
CA ASP A 35 -12.80 -7.45 33.85
C ASP A 35 -12.38 -8.75 33.14
N ASP A 36 -11.58 -9.59 33.79
CA ASP A 36 -11.04 -10.83 33.21
C ASP A 36 -12.11 -11.91 32.95
N SER A 37 -13.29 -11.81 33.57
CA SER A 37 -14.44 -12.68 33.26
C SER A 37 -15.04 -12.40 31.88
N ARG A 38 -14.74 -11.25 31.26
CA ARG A 38 -15.34 -10.86 29.99
C ARG A 38 -14.63 -11.55 28.83
N ILE A 39 -15.43 -12.18 27.99
CA ILE A 39 -15.01 -12.92 26.78
C ILE A 39 -14.06 -12.10 25.90
N CYS A 40 -14.30 -10.80 25.73
CA CYS A 40 -13.44 -9.93 24.90
C CYS A 40 -11.99 -9.85 25.39
N LYS A 41 -11.77 -9.87 26.71
CA LYS A 41 -10.43 -9.85 27.30
C LYS A 41 -9.80 -11.24 27.20
N GLN A 42 -10.56 -12.29 27.55
CA GLN A 42 -10.10 -13.68 27.44
C GLN A 42 -9.64 -14.03 26.02
N LEU A 43 -10.44 -13.70 25.00
CA LEU A 43 -10.09 -13.89 23.59
C LEU A 43 -8.79 -13.15 23.21
N LEU A 44 -8.65 -11.89 23.62
CA LEU A 44 -7.44 -11.11 23.33
C LEU A 44 -6.19 -11.73 23.96
N TYR A 45 -6.27 -12.15 25.22
CA TYR A 45 -5.14 -12.72 25.94
C TYR A 45 -4.77 -14.12 25.45
N VAL A 46 -5.74 -14.97 25.10
CA VAL A 46 -5.48 -16.27 24.44
C VAL A 46 -4.74 -16.07 23.12
N GLU A 47 -5.17 -15.12 22.30
CA GLU A 47 -4.47 -14.77 21.05
C GLU A 47 -3.05 -14.22 21.27
N LEU A 48 -2.79 -13.56 22.40
CA LEU A 48 -1.47 -13.01 22.74
C LEU A 48 -0.53 -14.09 23.29
N VAL A 49 -1.02 -14.97 24.17
CA VAL A 49 -0.25 -16.06 24.80
C VAL A 49 0.18 -17.10 23.77
N GLN A 50 -0.69 -17.41 22.79
CA GLN A 50 -0.38 -18.41 21.78
C GLN A 50 0.61 -17.93 20.71
N ALA A 51 1.00 -16.64 20.69
CA ALA A 51 1.88 -15.99 19.70
C ALA A 51 1.54 -16.27 18.21
N SER A 52 0.38 -16.89 17.95
CA SER A 52 -0.03 -17.40 16.65
C SER A 52 -0.85 -16.33 15.96
N ARG A 53 -0.18 -15.29 15.43
CA ARG A 53 -0.83 -14.32 14.55
C ARG A 53 -0.29 -14.45 13.13
N PRO A 54 -1.16 -14.62 12.12
CA PRO A 54 -0.74 -14.65 10.72
C PRO A 54 -0.17 -13.30 10.28
N ARG A 55 0.83 -13.41 9.41
CA ARG A 55 1.86 -12.47 8.91
C ARG A 55 1.44 -11.05 8.47
N TRP A 56 0.15 -10.70 8.53
CA TRP A 56 -0.43 -9.51 7.86
C TRP A 56 -1.02 -8.44 8.78
N ARG A 57 -0.81 -8.51 10.10
CA ARG A 57 -1.19 -7.41 11.02
C ARG A 57 0.03 -6.83 11.72
N LEU A 58 0.10 -5.49 11.72
CA LEU A 58 1.13 -4.69 12.38
C LEU A 58 1.42 -5.23 13.79
N LYS A 59 2.68 -5.60 14.06
CA LYS A 59 3.15 -6.21 15.30
C LYS A 59 2.94 -5.25 16.46
N LEU A 60 1.85 -5.41 17.20
CA LEU A 60 1.57 -4.65 18.42
C LEU A 60 2.35 -5.30 19.56
N ILE A 61 3.49 -4.71 19.90
CA ILE A 61 4.21 -5.10 21.12
C ILE A 61 3.48 -4.47 22.30
N PHE A 62 2.83 -5.31 23.12
CA PHE A 62 2.28 -4.96 24.42
C PHE A 62 3.42 -4.79 25.44
N LYS A 63 4.36 -3.87 25.20
CA LYS A 63 5.36 -3.44 26.20
C LYS A 63 5.05 -2.00 26.57
N GLY A 64 4.26 -1.81 27.62
CA GLY A 64 3.90 -0.48 28.09
C GLY A 64 2.66 -0.52 28.97
N THR A 65 2.70 -1.27 30.06
CA THR A 65 1.60 -1.36 31.01
C THR A 65 1.70 -0.23 32.02
N SER A 66 1.00 0.89 31.80
CA SER A 66 0.60 1.70 32.95
C SER A 66 -0.71 1.16 33.50
N GLU A 67 -0.83 1.10 34.82
CA GLU A 67 -2.09 0.86 35.53
C GLU A 67 -3.00 2.09 35.42
N ASP A 68 -2.39 3.28 35.43
CA ASP A 68 -3.07 4.55 35.22
C ASP A 68 -3.49 4.77 33.75
N ARG A 69 -4.77 5.07 33.57
CA ARG A 69 -5.41 5.39 32.28
C ARG A 69 -4.90 6.70 31.69
N ALA A 70 -4.58 7.69 32.52
CA ALA A 70 -4.05 8.97 32.06
C ALA A 70 -2.63 8.78 31.51
N ALA A 71 -1.77 8.10 32.25
CA ALA A 71 -0.46 7.67 31.78
C ALA A 71 -0.55 6.89 30.46
N TRP A 72 -1.45 5.90 30.33
CA TRP A 72 -1.59 5.10 29.10
C TRP A 72 -1.92 5.97 27.87
N LYS A 73 -2.86 6.91 28.02
CA LYS A 73 -3.25 7.82 26.93
C LYS A 73 -2.07 8.70 26.49
N THR A 74 -1.35 9.27 27.46
CA THR A 74 -0.31 10.26 27.19
C THR A 74 1.00 9.61 26.75
N SER A 75 1.56 8.71 27.57
CA SER A 75 2.87 8.08 27.32
C SER A 75 2.78 6.86 26.41
N GLY A 76 1.70 6.09 26.48
CA GLY A 76 1.53 4.86 25.68
C GLY A 76 0.97 5.12 24.29
N VAL A 77 -0.15 5.84 24.20
CA VAL A 77 -0.85 6.07 22.92
C VAL A 77 -0.27 7.26 22.18
N ASN A 78 -0.30 8.46 22.75
CA ASN A 78 0.05 9.67 22.01
C ASN A 78 1.54 9.71 21.65
N LYS A 79 2.45 9.38 22.58
CA LYS A 79 3.89 9.32 22.29
C LYS A 79 4.22 8.27 21.23
N GLY A 80 3.70 7.05 21.36
CA GLY A 80 3.96 5.98 20.40
C GLY A 80 3.37 6.26 19.00
N VAL A 81 2.24 6.97 18.93
CA VAL A 81 1.64 7.39 17.65
C VAL A 81 2.46 8.50 16.99
N LYS A 82 3.02 9.43 17.77
CA LYS A 82 3.94 10.45 17.24
C LYS A 82 5.21 9.82 16.67
N GLN A 83 5.86 8.94 17.44
CA GLN A 83 7.06 8.23 17.01
C GLN A 83 6.82 7.43 15.72
N LEU A 84 5.71 6.70 15.63
CA LEU A 84 5.35 5.95 14.43
C LEU A 84 5.17 6.86 13.20
N GLU A 85 4.57 8.04 13.38
CA GLU A 85 4.38 8.98 12.27
C GLU A 85 5.72 9.55 11.79
N GLU A 86 6.61 9.92 12.73
CA GLU A 86 7.98 10.36 12.43
C GLU A 86 8.76 9.28 11.68
N GLU A 87 8.74 8.03 12.15
CA GLU A 87 9.39 6.89 11.49
C GLU A 87 8.84 6.66 10.08
N ASN A 88 7.52 6.71 9.91
CA ASN A 88 6.89 6.54 8.60
C ASN A 88 7.30 7.65 7.61
N ILE A 89 7.34 8.91 8.08
CA ILE A 89 7.77 10.05 7.28
C ILE A 89 9.23 9.86 6.85
N LEU A 90 10.13 9.52 7.78
CA LEU A 90 11.54 9.26 7.48
C LEU A 90 11.72 8.15 6.45
N VAL A 91 10.98 7.04 6.56
CA VAL A 91 11.04 5.94 5.58
C VAL A 91 10.57 6.40 4.21
N LEU A 92 9.50 7.19 4.13
CA LEU A 92 8.96 7.70 2.86
C LEU A 92 9.90 8.73 2.21
N GLU A 93 10.50 9.61 3.00
CA GLU A 93 11.49 10.60 2.56
C GLU A 93 12.76 9.89 2.05
N THR A 94 13.26 8.91 2.80
CA THR A 94 14.41 8.08 2.38
C THR A 94 14.14 7.36 1.06
N LYS A 95 12.97 6.74 0.90
CA LYS A 95 12.58 6.08 -0.37
C LYS A 95 12.51 7.05 -1.54
N ARG A 96 12.09 8.29 -1.30
CA ARG A 96 12.06 9.35 -2.33
C ARG A 96 13.46 9.83 -2.69
N GLN A 97 14.32 10.02 -1.70
CA GLN A 97 15.70 10.44 -1.92
C GLN A 97 16.45 9.40 -2.75
N ARG A 98 16.33 8.11 -2.41
CA ARG A 98 16.87 7.01 -3.23
C ARG A 98 16.44 7.04 -4.70
N LYS A 99 15.19 7.46 -4.98
CA LYS A 99 14.68 7.60 -6.36
C LYS A 99 15.21 8.84 -7.07
N LYS A 100 15.59 9.89 -6.33
CA LYS A 100 16.26 11.07 -6.90
C LYS A 100 17.72 10.77 -7.20
N ASP A 101 18.39 10.06 -6.29
CA ASP A 101 19.81 9.71 -6.43
C ASP A 101 20.03 8.66 -7.53
N ASN A 102 19.03 7.82 -7.79
CA ASN A 102 19.03 6.84 -8.88
C ASN A 102 17.91 7.13 -9.88
N PRO A 103 18.08 8.15 -10.74
CA PRO A 103 17.14 8.43 -11.81
C PRO A 103 17.13 7.25 -12.78
N ALA A 104 15.94 6.73 -13.08
CA ALA A 104 15.80 5.71 -14.13
C ALA A 104 16.37 6.26 -15.43
N LEU A 105 17.23 5.48 -16.09
CA LEU A 105 17.69 5.78 -17.46
C LEU A 105 16.46 6.06 -18.34
N PRO A 106 16.50 7.12 -19.19
CA PRO A 106 15.42 7.39 -20.13
C PRO A 106 15.30 6.20 -21.09
N CYS A 107 14.31 5.35 -20.83
CA CYS A 107 14.00 4.19 -21.64
C CYS A 107 13.17 4.65 -22.84
N SER A 108 13.85 5.18 -23.87
CA SER A 108 13.23 5.45 -25.17
C SER A 108 13.44 4.23 -26.10
N THR A 109 12.95 3.06 -25.68
CA THR A 109 12.90 1.90 -26.56
C THR A 109 11.57 1.97 -27.31
N PHE A 110 11.58 2.52 -28.52
CA PHE A 110 10.44 2.36 -29.43
C PHE A 110 10.29 0.87 -29.71
N LEU A 111 9.17 0.29 -29.29
CA LEU A 111 8.94 -1.14 -29.43
C LEU A 111 8.19 -1.38 -30.74
N ALA A 112 8.82 -2.09 -31.66
CA ALA A 112 8.22 -2.45 -32.94
C ALA A 112 7.43 -3.76 -32.81
N TYR A 113 6.27 -3.84 -33.48
CA TYR A 113 5.56 -5.09 -33.66
C TYR A 113 6.07 -5.82 -34.91
N ARG A 114 6.44 -7.10 -34.79
CA ARG A 114 7.10 -7.86 -35.88
C ARG A 114 6.31 -7.90 -37.20
N PHE A 115 5.00 -7.67 -37.18
CA PHE A 115 4.13 -7.77 -38.34
C PHE A 115 3.49 -6.44 -38.76
N CYS A 116 3.84 -5.32 -38.12
CA CYS A 116 3.39 -3.98 -38.51
C CYS A 116 4.51 -2.97 -38.25
N SER A 117 4.78 -2.09 -39.21
CA SER A 117 5.82 -1.05 -39.11
C SER A 117 5.51 0.06 -38.11
N LYS A 118 4.43 -0.05 -37.32
CA LYS A 118 4.09 0.93 -36.29
C LYS A 118 4.96 0.73 -35.05
N THR A 119 5.65 1.79 -34.65
CA THR A 119 6.39 1.85 -33.39
C THR A 119 5.46 2.27 -32.25
N CYS A 120 5.64 1.65 -31.09
CA CYS A 120 4.85 1.95 -29.90
C CYS A 120 5.78 2.53 -28.82
N SER A 121 5.34 3.60 -28.16
CA SER A 121 6.10 4.29 -27.11
C SER A 121 6.05 3.58 -25.75
N SER A 122 5.30 2.48 -25.62
CA SER A 122 5.22 1.68 -24.40
C SER A 122 4.86 0.23 -24.70
N ASP A 123 5.20 -0.67 -23.78
CA ASP A 123 4.83 -2.09 -23.87
C ASP A 123 3.32 -2.32 -23.87
N ILE A 124 2.59 -1.59 -23.03
CA ILE A 124 1.12 -1.68 -22.97
C ILE A 124 0.53 -1.24 -24.32
N GLY A 125 1.05 -0.16 -24.89
CA GLY A 125 0.66 0.32 -26.23
C GLY A 125 0.95 -0.73 -27.31
N ARG A 126 2.13 -1.37 -27.27
CA ARG A 126 2.49 -2.44 -28.20
C ARG A 126 1.56 -3.65 -28.09
N ILE A 127 1.27 -4.12 -26.87
CA ILE A 127 0.40 -5.29 -26.64
C ILE A 127 -1.03 -5.00 -27.12
N SER A 128 -1.56 -3.81 -26.84
CA SER A 128 -2.87 -3.38 -27.31
C SER A 128 -2.92 -3.30 -28.85
N HIS A 129 -1.90 -2.70 -29.45
CA HIS A 129 -1.73 -2.61 -30.89
C HIS A 129 -1.67 -4.00 -31.53
N GLU A 130 -0.89 -4.93 -30.98
CA GLU A 130 -0.74 -6.30 -31.46
C GLU A 130 -2.09 -7.04 -31.52
N ARG A 131 -2.89 -6.95 -30.45
CA ARG A 131 -4.23 -7.57 -30.39
C ARG A 131 -5.15 -7.03 -31.49
N SER A 132 -5.17 -5.71 -31.66
CA SER A 132 -6.02 -5.03 -32.64
C SER A 132 -5.57 -5.29 -34.08
N CYS A 133 -4.26 -5.23 -34.33
CA CYS A 133 -3.66 -5.47 -35.64
C CYS A 133 -3.88 -6.92 -36.10
N ARG A 134 -3.71 -7.89 -35.20
CA ARG A 134 -3.98 -9.31 -35.47
C ARG A 134 -5.44 -9.55 -35.85
N LYS A 135 -6.40 -8.93 -35.13
CA LYS A 135 -7.83 -9.01 -35.43
C LYS A 135 -8.16 -8.43 -36.81
N SER A 136 -7.64 -7.25 -37.14
CA SER A 136 -7.84 -6.59 -38.44
C SER A 136 -7.31 -7.44 -39.61
N LYS A 137 -6.10 -8.01 -39.48
CA LYS A 137 -5.53 -8.90 -40.51
C LYS A 137 -6.34 -10.18 -40.71
N ASN A 138 -6.81 -10.79 -39.62
CA ASN A 138 -7.67 -11.98 -39.70
C ASN A 138 -9.01 -11.66 -40.39
N ASN A 139 -9.60 -10.50 -40.10
CA ASN A 139 -10.83 -10.05 -40.74
C ASN A 139 -10.63 -9.79 -42.25
N ARG A 140 -9.52 -9.16 -42.66
CA ARG A 140 -9.17 -9.00 -44.09
C ARG A 140 -8.98 -10.33 -44.80
N LYS A 141 -8.29 -11.30 -44.20
CA LYS A 141 -8.10 -12.65 -44.78
C LYS A 141 -9.43 -13.37 -45.01
N MET A 142 -10.38 -13.24 -44.08
CA MET A 142 -11.73 -13.81 -44.26
C MET A 142 -12.51 -13.10 -45.39
N LEU A 143 -12.35 -11.79 -45.52
CA LEU A 143 -12.97 -11.00 -46.59
C LEU A 143 -12.45 -11.41 -47.97
N VAL A 144 -11.14 -11.55 -48.15
CA VAL A 144 -10.54 -11.99 -49.44
C VAL A 144 -10.99 -13.41 -49.83
N LYS A 145 -11.08 -14.35 -48.87
CA LYS A 145 -11.62 -15.70 -49.14
C LYS A 145 -13.08 -15.68 -49.60
N ARG A 146 -13.87 -14.70 -49.16
CA ARG A 146 -15.30 -14.58 -49.51
C ARG A 146 -15.52 -14.07 -50.93
N TYR A 147 -14.55 -13.36 -51.50
CA TYR A 147 -14.59 -12.84 -52.88
C TYR A 147 -13.97 -13.79 -53.92
N GLN A 148 -13.32 -14.89 -53.51
CA GLN A 148 -12.77 -15.92 -54.41
C GLN A 148 -13.66 -17.17 -54.56
N LEU A 149 -14.84 -17.18 -53.92
CA LEU A 149 -15.84 -18.26 -54.01
C LEU A 149 -17.08 -17.83 -54.83
N LYS A 150 -16.93 -16.83 -55.69
CA LYS A 150 -17.86 -16.48 -56.77
C LYS A 150 -17.08 -16.53 -58.07
#